data_AF-A0A814JPE5-F1
#
_entry.id   AF-A0A814JPE5-F1
#
_cell.length_a   1.000
_cell.length_b   1.000
_cell.length_c   1.000
_cell.angle_alpha   90.00
_cell.angle_beta   90.00
_cell.angle_gamma   90.00
#
_symmetry.space_group_name_H-M   'P 1'
#
loop_
_entity.id
_entity.type
_entity.pdbx_description
1 polymer ?
#
loop_
_entity_poly.entity_id
_entity_poly.type
_entity_poly.pdbx_seq_one_letter_code
_entity_poly.pdbx_strand_id
1 'polypeptide(L)'
;LRNPWGKIEAYKGPWCKGASEWKQVAPKIEQVLQPNKIDDGQFFMSFEDYYTFFNSMDTVHVDIDGLANDKLTNDTDLSWNLIQIRGEWISGKNAGGCDNDPKTFWTNPQYTFDIASNKEKCALIVSLLQTDTAQKRIKSNGTPQGIYEALGFYIFSIRPGSMPDSNGIYDKSGLIEVYGTRTFLYQKEITKRCELSPRKYVIIPCCFVKDKSAKYLLRIYIEGIEKVSNQNNNSNNIKLTDPNPNPPVNPNKLSNTSKLDTKPSPHPIPQPSNRDEVYDSWYYNGMNQKDIEKLQIKAKQTTTSICLIM
;
A
#
# COMPACT_ATOMS: atom_id res chain seq x y z
N LEU A 1 15.82 17.82 -1.59
CA LEU A 1 15.53 16.77 -2.59
C LEU A 1 16.83 16.27 -3.19
N ARG A 2 16.84 15.09 -3.85
CA ARG A 2 18.06 14.55 -4.46
C ARG A 2 17.78 13.85 -5.79
N ASN A 3 18.50 14.24 -6.83
CA ASN A 3 18.52 13.55 -8.11
C ASN A 3 19.35 12.24 -8.00
N PRO A 4 18.76 11.05 -8.24
CA PRO A 4 19.48 9.79 -8.12
C PRO A 4 20.59 9.61 -9.17
N TRP A 5 20.60 10.38 -10.27
CA TRP A 5 21.68 10.37 -11.26
C TRP A 5 22.90 11.21 -10.85
N GLY A 6 22.84 11.91 -9.71
CA GLY A 6 23.97 12.62 -9.14
C GLY A 6 24.41 13.88 -9.89
N LYS A 7 23.58 14.43 -10.79
CA LYS A 7 23.86 15.69 -11.51
C LYS A 7 22.90 16.80 -11.05
N ILE A 8 23.45 17.95 -10.65
CA ILE A 8 22.70 19.12 -10.14
C ILE A 8 21.97 19.93 -11.22
N GLU A 9 22.13 19.63 -12.51
CA GLU A 9 21.67 20.51 -13.61
C GLU A 9 20.15 20.81 -13.69
N ALA A 10 19.29 20.25 -12.83
CA ALA A 10 17.85 20.24 -13.03
C ALA A 10 17.07 21.43 -12.44
N TYR A 11 17.54 22.10 -11.37
CA TYR A 11 16.75 23.15 -10.72
C TYR A 11 17.51 24.47 -10.56
N LYS A 12 16.99 25.53 -11.18
CA LYS A 12 17.56 26.89 -11.22
C LYS A 12 16.64 27.94 -10.59
N GLY A 13 15.66 27.51 -9.81
CA GLY A 13 14.71 28.40 -9.11
C GLY A 13 15.24 28.91 -7.76
N PRO A 14 14.38 29.52 -6.94
CA PRO A 14 14.72 29.93 -5.57
C PRO A 14 15.37 28.81 -4.76
N TRP A 15 16.34 29.13 -3.91
CA TRP A 15 17.09 28.14 -3.10
C TRP A 15 18.00 27.18 -3.88
N CYS A 16 18.16 27.35 -5.20
CA CYS A 16 19.19 26.62 -5.94
C CYS A 16 20.62 26.98 -5.47
N LYS A 17 21.62 26.28 -6.00
CA LYS A 17 23.03 26.53 -5.66
C LYS A 17 23.42 27.96 -6.04
N GLY A 18 23.98 28.71 -5.09
CA GLY A 18 24.36 30.12 -5.27
C GLY A 18 23.19 31.11 -5.34
N ALA A 19 21.96 30.67 -5.06
CA ALA A 19 20.80 31.55 -5.01
C ALA A 19 20.92 32.60 -3.89
N SER A 20 20.34 33.78 -4.10
CA SER A 20 20.49 34.94 -3.21
C SER A 20 19.78 34.77 -1.87
N GLU A 21 18.77 33.91 -1.82
CA GLU A 21 17.96 33.55 -0.67
C GLU A 21 18.82 32.98 0.45
N TRP A 22 19.90 32.27 0.10
CA TRP A 22 20.87 31.75 1.07
C TRP A 22 21.56 32.85 1.89
N LYS A 23 21.69 34.07 1.36
CA LYS A 23 22.27 35.21 2.10
C LYS A 23 21.44 35.63 3.31
N GLN A 24 20.16 35.24 3.35
CA GLN A 24 19.23 35.56 4.45
C GLN A 24 19.23 34.48 5.54
N VAL A 25 19.89 33.34 5.30
CA VAL A 25 19.93 32.21 6.22
C VAL A 25 21.05 32.41 7.24
N ALA A 26 20.80 32.10 8.50
CA ALA A 26 21.81 32.17 9.53
C ALA A 26 23.00 31.24 9.20
N PRO A 27 24.27 31.66 9.39
CA PRO A 27 25.45 30.87 9.00
C PRO A 27 25.47 29.44 9.60
N LYS A 28 24.93 29.28 10.82
CA LYS A 28 24.80 27.97 11.47
C LYS A 28 23.89 27.01 10.70
N ILE A 29 22.79 27.50 10.15
CA ILE A 29 21.85 26.69 9.36
C ILE A 29 22.46 26.38 7.99
N GLU A 30 23.11 27.35 7.37
CA GLU A 30 23.82 27.14 6.10
C GLU A 30 24.94 26.09 6.23
N GLN A 31 25.68 26.09 7.34
CA GLN A 31 26.71 25.09 7.63
C GLN A 31 26.14 23.67 7.79
N VAL A 32 24.90 23.54 8.26
CA VAL A 32 24.19 22.26 8.40
C VAL A 32 23.64 21.80 7.05
N LEU A 33 22.96 22.69 6.33
CA LEU A 33 22.28 22.36 5.06
C LEU A 33 23.25 22.19 3.90
N GLN A 34 24.42 22.86 3.96
CA GLN A 34 25.53 22.73 3.01
C GLN A 34 25.10 22.87 1.53
N PRO A 35 24.33 23.91 1.16
CA PRO A 35 23.69 24.02 -0.15
C PRO A 35 24.67 24.09 -1.33
N ASN A 36 25.94 24.40 -1.06
CA ASN A 36 26.98 24.60 -2.09
C ASN A 36 28.06 23.50 -2.11
N LYS A 37 28.00 22.49 -1.23
CA LYS A 37 29.19 21.69 -0.87
C LYS A 37 29.50 20.51 -1.81
N ILE A 38 28.49 19.84 -2.41
CA ILE A 38 28.71 18.62 -3.21
C ILE A 38 27.77 18.61 -4.43
N ASP A 39 28.28 18.21 -5.59
CA ASP A 39 27.46 17.85 -6.77
C ASP A 39 27.15 16.36 -6.75
N ASP A 40 26.26 15.97 -5.84
CA ASP A 40 25.78 14.60 -5.67
C ASP A 40 24.27 14.46 -5.98
N GLY A 41 23.76 15.45 -6.72
CA GLY A 41 22.36 15.60 -7.07
C GLY A 41 21.49 16.20 -5.97
N GLN A 42 22.00 16.56 -4.79
CA GLN A 42 21.21 17.25 -3.76
C GLN A 42 20.84 18.68 -4.21
N PHE A 43 19.59 19.06 -4.01
CA PHE A 43 19.11 20.42 -4.24
C PHE A 43 17.99 20.79 -3.27
N PHE A 44 17.80 22.10 -3.10
CA PHE A 44 16.74 22.71 -2.32
C PHE A 44 15.81 23.48 -3.26
N MET A 45 14.56 23.61 -2.86
CA MET A 45 13.53 24.41 -3.53
C MET A 45 12.54 24.87 -2.48
N SER A 46 11.74 25.87 -2.82
CA SER A 46 10.61 26.23 -1.97
C SER A 46 9.54 25.14 -1.99
N PHE A 47 8.69 25.12 -0.98
CA PHE A 47 7.56 24.18 -0.96
C PHE A 47 6.54 24.51 -2.05
N GLU A 48 6.37 25.78 -2.42
CA GLU A 48 5.52 26.20 -3.54
C GLU A 48 6.02 25.61 -4.87
N ASP A 49 7.33 25.62 -5.10
CA ASP A 49 7.94 25.02 -6.29
C ASP A 49 7.81 23.50 -6.25
N TYR A 50 7.98 22.88 -5.08
CA TYR A 50 7.73 21.45 -4.91
C TYR A 50 6.31 21.08 -5.34
N TYR A 51 5.30 21.80 -4.84
CA TYR A 51 3.91 21.58 -5.18
C TYR A 51 3.61 21.83 -6.67
N THR A 52 4.34 22.75 -7.30
CA THR A 52 4.19 23.07 -8.73
C THR A 52 4.82 22.01 -9.63
N PHE A 53 5.98 21.45 -9.25
CA PHE A 53 6.77 20.58 -10.12
C PHE A 53 6.63 19.08 -9.84
N PHE A 54 6.18 18.67 -8.65
CA PHE A 54 6.03 17.26 -8.27
C PHE A 54 4.56 16.84 -8.28
N ASN A 55 4.27 15.70 -8.91
CA ASN A 55 2.90 15.18 -9.02
C ASN A 55 2.55 14.17 -7.90
N SER A 56 3.54 13.58 -7.25
CA SER A 56 3.34 12.52 -6.27
C SER A 56 4.41 12.53 -5.18
N MET A 57 4.00 12.21 -3.96
CA MET A 57 4.88 11.97 -2.83
C MET A 57 4.52 10.62 -2.22
N ASP A 58 5.46 9.68 -2.30
CA ASP A 58 5.35 8.40 -1.60
C ASP A 58 6.15 8.48 -0.32
N THR A 59 5.48 8.23 0.81
CA THR A 59 6.12 8.10 2.11
C THR A 59 6.13 6.62 2.50
N VAL A 60 7.30 6.11 2.86
CA VAL A 60 7.49 4.72 3.28
C VAL A 60 7.94 4.75 4.73
N HIS A 61 7.17 4.11 5.60
CA HIS A 61 7.58 3.90 6.98
C HIS A 61 8.58 2.74 7.02
N VAL A 62 9.82 3.03 7.43
CA VAL A 62 10.91 2.03 7.55
C VAL A 62 10.66 1.11 8.75
N ASP A 63 10.04 1.65 9.79
CA ASP A 63 9.54 0.93 10.94
C ASP A 63 8.20 1.56 11.36
N ILE A 64 7.24 0.73 11.70
CA ILE A 64 5.95 1.17 12.21
C ILE A 64 6.06 1.64 13.67
N ASP A 65 7.04 1.12 14.41
CA ASP A 65 7.46 1.66 15.70
C ASP A 65 8.29 2.95 15.54
N GLY A 66 8.69 3.31 14.32
CA GLY A 66 9.34 4.59 14.02
C GLY A 66 8.40 5.80 14.16
N LEU A 67 7.09 5.59 13.94
CA LEU A 67 6.04 6.59 14.24
C LEU A 67 5.77 6.71 15.74
N ALA A 68 5.94 5.61 16.47
CA ALA A 68 5.85 5.60 17.93
C ALA A 68 7.04 6.32 18.58
N ASN A 69 8.22 6.17 18.00
CA ASN A 69 9.44 6.79 18.54
C ASN A 69 9.73 8.18 17.95
N ASP A 70 8.73 8.83 17.33
CA ASP A 70 8.90 10.21 16.87
C ASP A 70 9.05 11.12 18.09
N LYS A 71 10.29 11.58 18.32
CA LYS A 71 10.64 12.43 19.47
C LYS A 71 9.89 13.77 19.48
N LEU A 72 9.22 14.14 18.38
CA LEU A 72 8.38 15.32 18.32
C LEU A 72 7.07 15.19 19.10
N THR A 73 6.51 13.98 19.26
CA THR A 73 5.19 13.79 19.89
C THR A 73 5.24 13.42 21.37
N ASN A 74 6.44 13.27 21.97
CA ASN A 74 6.63 12.71 23.32
C ASN A 74 5.94 11.34 23.54
N ASP A 75 5.50 10.67 22.48
CA ASP A 75 4.64 9.48 22.54
C ASP A 75 5.45 8.20 22.38
N THR A 76 6.57 8.10 23.11
CA THR A 76 7.62 7.09 22.94
C THR A 76 7.20 5.65 23.29
N ASP A 77 5.94 5.42 23.63
CA ASP A 77 5.42 4.14 24.14
C ASP A 77 4.35 3.50 23.24
N LEU A 78 4.09 4.08 22.07
CA LEU A 78 3.23 3.45 21.07
C LEU A 78 3.86 2.13 20.61
N SER A 79 3.11 1.03 20.71
CA SER A 79 3.52 -0.27 20.17
C SER A 79 2.55 -0.67 19.09
N TRP A 80 2.95 -1.52 18.15
CA TRP A 80 2.05 -2.05 17.13
C TRP A 80 2.01 -3.58 17.16
N ASN A 81 0.79 -4.13 17.12
CA ASN A 81 0.58 -5.55 16.94
C ASN A 81 0.36 -5.85 15.46
N LEU A 82 1.14 -6.77 14.90
CA LEU A 82 1.04 -7.18 13.50
C LEU A 82 0.33 -8.52 13.36
N ILE A 83 -0.74 -8.53 12.56
CA ILE A 83 -1.33 -9.75 12.00
C ILE A 83 -0.92 -9.83 10.52
N GLN A 84 -0.34 -10.97 10.12
CA GLN A 84 0.08 -11.21 8.75
C GLN A 84 -0.55 -12.48 8.19
N ILE A 85 -1.23 -12.35 7.07
CA ILE A 85 -2.00 -13.43 6.43
C ILE A 85 -1.57 -13.53 4.97
N ARG A 86 -1.23 -14.75 4.53
CA ARG A 86 -1.06 -15.06 3.11
C ARG A 86 -2.34 -15.69 2.61
N GLY A 87 -2.84 -15.23 1.48
CA GLY A 87 -4.06 -15.75 0.87
C GLY A 87 -4.01 -15.71 -0.65
N GLU A 88 -5.07 -16.21 -1.26
CA GLU A 88 -5.23 -16.21 -2.70
C GLU A 88 -6.70 -16.06 -3.10
N TRP A 89 -6.91 -15.29 -4.17
CA TRP A 89 -8.15 -15.29 -4.93
C TRP A 89 -8.01 -16.29 -6.07
N ILE A 90 -8.97 -17.20 -6.18
CA ILE A 90 -9.08 -18.25 -7.18
C ILE A 90 -10.37 -18.00 -7.96
N SER A 91 -10.22 -17.84 -9.27
CA SER A 91 -11.33 -17.68 -10.22
C SER A 91 -12.37 -18.80 -10.07
N GLY A 92 -13.66 -18.44 -10.06
CA GLY A 92 -14.78 -19.39 -9.91
C GLY A 92 -14.97 -19.97 -8.50
N LYS A 93 -14.10 -19.64 -7.54
CA LYS A 93 -14.19 -20.13 -6.15
C LYS A 93 -14.42 -18.99 -5.16
N ASN A 94 -13.39 -18.21 -4.89
CA ASN A 94 -13.37 -17.18 -3.84
C ASN A 94 -12.92 -15.80 -4.38
N ALA A 95 -12.82 -15.63 -5.69
CA ALA A 95 -12.53 -14.35 -6.33
C ALA A 95 -13.84 -13.55 -6.55
N GLY A 96 -14.45 -13.09 -5.47
CA GLY A 96 -15.81 -12.49 -5.49
C GLY A 96 -15.91 -11.11 -6.12
N GLY A 97 -14.80 -10.38 -6.26
CA GLY A 97 -14.83 -8.97 -6.69
C GLY A 97 -15.30 -8.02 -5.59
N CYS A 98 -15.45 -6.74 -5.89
CA CYS A 98 -15.86 -5.72 -4.91
C CYS A 98 -17.39 -5.67 -4.68
N ASP A 99 -17.83 -4.78 -3.79
CA ASP A 99 -19.22 -4.59 -3.37
C ASP A 99 -20.20 -4.22 -4.50
N ASN A 100 -19.69 -3.83 -5.66
CA ASN A 100 -20.47 -3.59 -6.88
C ASN A 100 -21.25 -4.84 -7.36
N ASP A 101 -20.81 -6.06 -7.01
CA ASP A 101 -21.60 -7.29 -7.20
C ASP A 101 -21.88 -7.95 -5.84
N PRO A 102 -22.99 -7.57 -5.17
CA PRO A 102 -23.33 -8.07 -3.85
C PRO A 102 -23.55 -9.58 -3.80
N LYS A 103 -23.83 -10.24 -4.93
CA LYS A 103 -24.07 -11.68 -4.97
C LYS A 103 -22.77 -12.46 -4.81
N THR A 104 -21.67 -11.93 -5.33
CA THR A 104 -20.38 -12.63 -5.40
C THR A 104 -19.37 -12.07 -4.41
N PHE A 105 -19.51 -10.81 -3.97
CA PHE A 105 -18.64 -10.19 -2.97
C PHE A 105 -18.40 -11.07 -1.73
N TRP A 106 -19.43 -11.72 -1.19
CA TRP A 106 -19.34 -12.53 0.02
C TRP A 106 -18.59 -13.86 -0.16
N THR A 107 -18.20 -14.23 -1.38
CA THR A 107 -17.34 -15.39 -1.62
C THR A 107 -15.85 -15.07 -1.45
N ASN A 108 -15.48 -13.78 -1.32
CA ASN A 108 -14.11 -13.41 -0.98
C ASN A 108 -13.71 -13.99 0.40
N PRO A 109 -12.42 -14.26 0.62
CA PRO A 109 -11.93 -14.70 1.93
C PRO A 109 -12.33 -13.76 3.06
N GLN A 110 -12.71 -14.31 4.21
CA GLN A 110 -13.02 -13.56 5.43
C GLN A 110 -11.97 -13.88 6.50
N TYR A 111 -11.43 -12.85 7.15
CA TYR A 111 -10.49 -13.01 8.26
C TYR A 111 -10.98 -12.25 9.49
N THR A 112 -11.00 -12.92 10.63
CA THR A 112 -11.40 -12.29 11.90
C THR A 112 -10.17 -11.76 12.63
N PHE A 113 -10.28 -10.57 13.22
CA PHE A 113 -9.25 -10.02 14.11
C PHE A 113 -9.88 -9.24 15.27
N ASP A 114 -9.14 -9.12 16.36
CA ASP A 114 -9.57 -8.46 17.59
C ASP A 114 -8.73 -7.21 17.82
N ILE A 115 -9.40 -6.10 18.14
CA ILE A 115 -8.75 -4.90 18.70
C ILE A 115 -9.00 -4.94 20.21
N ALA A 116 -7.95 -5.21 20.98
CA ALA A 116 -7.98 -5.20 22.44
C ALA A 116 -7.25 -3.95 22.95
N SER A 117 -8.01 -2.98 23.47
CA SER A 117 -7.48 -1.73 24.03
C SER A 117 -8.50 -1.10 24.96
N ASN A 118 -8.02 -0.22 25.85
CA ASN A 118 -8.86 0.59 26.74
C ASN A 118 -9.20 1.96 26.14
N LYS A 119 -8.63 2.32 24.97
CA LYS A 119 -8.92 3.57 24.26
C LYS A 119 -10.31 3.51 23.59
N GLU A 120 -10.96 4.64 23.39
CA GLU A 120 -12.25 4.71 22.67
C GLU A 120 -12.12 4.26 21.19
N LYS A 121 -10.98 4.60 20.58
CA LYS A 121 -10.56 4.22 19.23
C LYS A 121 -9.09 3.86 19.22
N CYS A 122 -8.71 3.00 18.29
CA CYS A 122 -7.34 2.61 18.03
C CYS A 122 -7.01 2.79 16.56
N ALA A 123 -5.81 3.27 16.29
CA ALA A 123 -5.30 3.36 14.94
C ALA A 123 -5.06 1.96 14.37
N LEU A 124 -5.45 1.81 13.12
CA LEU A 124 -5.29 0.60 12.33
C LEU A 124 -4.61 0.98 11.02
N ILE A 125 -3.56 0.27 10.64
CA ILE A 125 -2.96 0.36 9.31
C ILE A 125 -3.15 -1.01 8.65
N VAL A 126 -3.85 -1.02 7.52
CA VAL A 126 -4.06 -2.24 6.75
C VAL A 126 -3.31 -2.10 5.42
N SER A 127 -2.49 -3.10 5.12
CA SER A 127 -1.73 -3.24 3.89
C SER A 127 -2.14 -4.53 3.18
N LEU A 128 -2.53 -4.43 1.91
CA LEU A 128 -2.87 -5.55 1.06
C LEU A 128 -1.96 -5.53 -0.17
N LEU A 129 -1.03 -6.49 -0.21
CA LEU A 129 0.02 -6.62 -1.22
C LEU A 129 -0.25 -7.83 -2.11
N GLN A 130 -0.19 -7.69 -3.43
CA GLN A 130 -0.15 -8.81 -4.37
C GLN A 130 1.25 -9.41 -4.47
N THR A 131 1.35 -10.73 -4.38
CA THR A 131 2.61 -11.47 -4.49
C THR A 131 2.75 -12.15 -5.86
N ASP A 132 3.91 -12.76 -6.12
CA ASP A 132 4.24 -13.48 -7.36
C ASP A 132 4.19 -12.62 -8.65
N THR A 133 4.23 -11.29 -8.52
CA THR A 133 4.16 -10.34 -9.64
C THR A 133 5.41 -10.37 -10.53
N ALA A 134 6.56 -10.82 -10.00
CA ALA A 134 7.78 -11.03 -10.78
C ALA A 134 7.59 -12.07 -11.89
N GLN A 135 6.88 -13.17 -11.63
CA GLN A 135 6.60 -14.18 -12.63
C GLN A 135 5.67 -13.64 -13.73
N LYS A 136 4.67 -12.84 -13.36
CA LYS A 136 3.81 -12.14 -14.33
C LYS A 136 4.64 -11.22 -15.23
N ARG A 137 5.57 -10.47 -14.64
CA ARG A 137 6.47 -9.58 -15.38
C ARG A 137 7.39 -10.32 -16.35
N ILE A 138 7.90 -11.49 -15.98
CA ILE A 138 8.70 -12.32 -16.88
C ILE A 138 7.83 -12.80 -18.05
N LYS A 139 6.63 -13.33 -17.76
CA LYS A 139 5.70 -13.81 -18.80
C LYS A 139 5.22 -12.70 -19.73
N SER A 140 5.16 -11.46 -19.25
CA SER A 140 4.77 -10.30 -20.02
C SER A 140 5.94 -9.66 -20.78
N ASN A 141 7.11 -10.31 -20.84
CA ASN A 141 8.35 -9.75 -21.42
C ASN A 141 8.71 -8.36 -20.87
N GLY A 142 8.49 -8.16 -19.57
CA GLY A 142 8.77 -6.92 -18.87
C GLY A 142 7.70 -5.84 -19.02
N THR A 143 6.64 -6.07 -19.79
CA THR A 143 5.54 -5.11 -19.96
C THR A 143 4.81 -4.92 -18.64
N PRO A 144 4.63 -3.67 -18.16
CA PRO A 144 3.96 -3.39 -16.90
C PRO A 144 2.45 -3.68 -16.91
N GLN A 145 1.86 -3.81 -18.10
CA GLN A 145 0.43 -4.03 -18.30
C GLN A 145 -0.03 -5.38 -17.74
N GLY A 146 -1.16 -5.38 -17.03
CA GLY A 146 -1.79 -6.60 -16.51
C GLY A 146 -1.01 -7.32 -15.41
N ILE A 147 0.06 -6.71 -14.87
CA ILE A 147 0.81 -7.31 -13.75
C ILE A 147 -0.04 -7.29 -12.48
N TYR A 148 -0.66 -6.15 -12.19
CA TYR A 148 -1.44 -5.92 -10.98
C TYR A 148 -2.93 -6.00 -11.26
N GLU A 149 -3.70 -6.45 -10.26
CA GLU A 149 -5.15 -6.25 -10.23
C GLU A 149 -5.47 -5.07 -9.31
N ALA A 150 -6.60 -4.40 -9.53
CA ALA A 150 -7.02 -3.32 -8.65
C ALA A 150 -7.50 -3.89 -7.31
N LEU A 151 -6.87 -3.47 -6.20
CA LEU A 151 -7.08 -4.04 -4.87
C LEU A 151 -7.98 -3.19 -3.99
N GLY A 152 -8.65 -3.85 -3.04
CA GLY A 152 -9.41 -3.24 -1.96
C GLY A 152 -9.66 -4.20 -0.82
N PHE A 153 -10.14 -3.67 0.28
CA PHE A 153 -10.66 -4.47 1.39
C PHE A 153 -11.77 -3.72 2.12
N TYR A 154 -12.56 -4.48 2.87
CA TYR A 154 -13.66 -4.00 3.69
C TYR A 154 -13.51 -4.55 5.11
N ILE A 155 -13.85 -3.74 6.10
CA ILE A 155 -13.85 -4.14 7.51
C ILE A 155 -15.27 -4.03 8.02
N PHE A 156 -15.72 -5.09 8.68
CA PHE A 156 -17.04 -5.23 9.25
C PHE A 156 -16.92 -5.47 10.75
N SER A 157 -17.77 -4.80 11.52
CA SER A 157 -18.04 -5.21 12.89
C SER A 157 -19.07 -6.32 12.94
N ILE A 158 -18.94 -7.20 13.93
CA ILE A 158 -19.84 -8.34 14.13
C ILE A 158 -21.00 -7.90 15.02
N ARG A 159 -22.24 -8.20 14.61
CA ARG A 159 -23.43 -7.92 15.41
C ARG A 159 -23.45 -8.79 16.67
N PRO A 160 -23.96 -8.28 17.80
CA PRO A 160 -24.14 -9.10 19.00
C PRO A 160 -24.93 -10.38 18.71
N GLY A 161 -24.42 -11.51 19.20
CA GLY A 161 -25.04 -12.84 19.02
C GLY A 161 -24.80 -13.50 17.66
N SER A 162 -24.16 -12.82 16.70
CA SER A 162 -23.76 -13.46 15.44
C SER A 162 -22.56 -14.37 15.64
N MET A 163 -22.66 -15.58 15.10
CA MET A 163 -21.62 -16.61 15.14
C MET A 163 -21.22 -16.99 13.72
N PRO A 164 -19.95 -17.36 13.49
CA PRO A 164 -19.53 -17.87 12.21
C PRO A 164 -20.06 -19.30 12.01
N ASP A 165 -20.07 -19.75 10.76
CA ASP A 165 -20.28 -21.15 10.42
C ASP A 165 -19.10 -22.05 10.85
N SER A 166 -19.16 -23.34 10.53
CA SER A 166 -18.10 -24.30 10.84
C SER A 166 -16.74 -23.99 10.18
N ASN A 167 -16.73 -23.15 9.15
CA ASN A 167 -15.53 -22.72 8.43
C ASN A 167 -15.00 -21.36 8.92
N GLY A 168 -15.62 -20.76 9.94
CA GLY A 168 -15.23 -19.45 10.44
C GLY A 168 -15.79 -18.28 9.62
N ILE A 169 -16.76 -18.51 8.74
CA ILE A 169 -17.33 -17.50 7.84
C ILE A 169 -18.60 -16.90 8.45
N TYR A 170 -18.70 -15.57 8.45
CA TYR A 170 -19.88 -14.86 8.90
C TYR A 170 -20.83 -14.58 7.74
N ASP A 171 -22.13 -14.77 7.99
CA ASP A 171 -23.17 -14.32 7.07
C ASP A 171 -23.30 -12.79 7.06
N LYS A 172 -23.69 -12.23 5.91
CA LYS A 172 -23.91 -10.79 5.72
C LYS A 172 -24.80 -10.18 6.81
N SER A 173 -25.85 -10.88 7.22
CA SER A 173 -26.81 -10.38 8.23
C SER A 173 -26.16 -10.11 9.58
N GLY A 174 -25.09 -10.85 9.92
CA GLY A 174 -24.33 -10.71 11.15
C GLY A 174 -23.25 -9.63 11.11
N LEU A 175 -23.09 -8.91 9.99
CA LEU A 175 -22.01 -7.97 9.77
C LEU A 175 -22.52 -6.55 9.50
N ILE A 176 -21.75 -5.55 9.95
CA ILE A 176 -21.98 -4.11 9.69
C ILE A 176 -20.68 -3.51 9.18
N GLU A 177 -20.69 -2.95 7.97
CA GLU A 177 -19.52 -2.28 7.39
C GLU A 177 -19.13 -1.08 8.25
N VAL A 178 -17.87 -1.03 8.65
CA VAL A 178 -17.27 0.09 9.38
C VAL A 178 -16.18 0.79 8.57
N TYR A 179 -15.64 0.10 7.57
CA TYR A 179 -14.67 0.65 6.63
C TYR A 179 -14.78 -0.08 5.29
N GLY A 180 -14.64 0.66 4.19
CA GLY A 180 -14.59 0.09 2.84
C GLY A 180 -13.65 0.90 1.96
N THR A 181 -12.79 0.21 1.22
CA THR A 181 -11.94 0.87 0.22
C THR A 181 -12.82 1.48 -0.86
N ARG A 182 -12.76 2.81 -1.05
CA ARG A 182 -13.59 3.51 -2.04
C ARG A 182 -12.95 3.59 -3.43
N THR A 183 -11.62 3.63 -3.46
CA THR A 183 -10.82 3.77 -4.69
C THR A 183 -9.92 2.56 -4.84
N PHE A 184 -10.08 1.85 -5.96
CA PHE A 184 -9.30 0.68 -6.32
C PHE A 184 -8.29 1.09 -7.38
N LEU A 185 -7.00 0.87 -7.12
CA LEU A 185 -5.91 1.21 -8.03
C LEU A 185 -5.14 -0.04 -8.41
N TYR A 186 -4.69 -0.11 -9.67
CA TYR A 186 -3.86 -1.19 -10.21
C TYR A 186 -2.42 -1.05 -9.72
N GLN A 187 -2.21 -1.35 -8.44
CA GLN A 187 -0.93 -1.22 -7.76
C GLN A 187 -0.54 -2.54 -7.11
N LYS A 188 0.76 -2.70 -6.86
CA LYS A 188 1.29 -3.88 -6.16
C LYS A 188 0.72 -4.00 -4.76
N GLU A 189 0.53 -2.87 -4.08
CA GLU A 189 0.07 -2.79 -2.70
C GLU A 189 -0.90 -1.63 -2.54
N ILE A 190 -1.94 -1.81 -1.71
CA ILE A 190 -2.70 -0.71 -1.15
C ILE A 190 -2.49 -0.67 0.36
N THR A 191 -2.30 0.53 0.90
CA THR A 191 -2.18 0.76 2.35
C THR A 191 -3.15 1.85 2.76
N LYS A 192 -3.92 1.60 3.81
CA LYS A 192 -4.86 2.57 4.38
C LYS A 192 -4.76 2.59 5.90
N ARG A 193 -4.85 3.79 6.45
CA ARG A 193 -5.00 4.04 7.89
C ARG A 193 -6.47 4.32 8.20
N CYS A 194 -6.99 3.75 9.27
CA CYS A 194 -8.30 4.07 9.82
C CYS A 194 -8.28 3.95 11.35
N GLU A 195 -9.37 4.37 11.99
CA GLU A 195 -9.53 4.28 13.44
C GLU A 195 -10.80 3.52 13.78
N LEU A 196 -10.68 2.53 14.66
CA LEU A 196 -11.75 1.62 15.01
C LEU A 196 -11.80 1.41 16.53
N SER A 197 -12.99 1.32 17.10
CA SER A 197 -13.16 1.03 18.53
C SER A 197 -12.71 -0.39 18.89
N PRO A 198 -12.31 -0.67 20.13
CA PRO A 198 -11.96 -2.02 20.57
C PRO A 198 -13.16 -2.98 20.46
N ARG A 199 -13.03 -4.02 19.63
CA ARG A 199 -13.98 -5.14 19.45
C ARG A 199 -13.41 -6.14 18.42
N LYS A 200 -14.20 -7.18 18.14
CA LYS A 200 -13.95 -8.15 17.07
C LYS A 200 -14.47 -7.65 15.73
N TYR A 201 -13.67 -7.88 14.68
CA TYR A 201 -13.94 -7.46 13.32
C TYR A 201 -13.71 -8.59 12.33
N VAL A 202 -14.34 -8.47 11.16
CA VAL A 202 -14.05 -9.27 9.96
C VAL A 202 -13.48 -8.35 8.90
N ILE A 203 -12.35 -8.71 8.31
CA ILE A 203 -11.80 -8.07 7.12
C ILE A 203 -11.95 -8.98 5.90
N ILE A 204 -12.40 -8.39 4.79
CA ILE A 204 -12.60 -9.06 3.51
C ILE A 204 -11.70 -8.38 2.47
N PRO A 205 -10.54 -8.97 2.11
CA PRO A 205 -9.74 -8.51 0.99
C PRO A 205 -10.35 -8.95 -0.35
N CYS A 206 -10.37 -8.07 -1.34
CA CYS A 206 -10.95 -8.33 -2.65
C CYS A 206 -10.19 -7.65 -3.80
N CYS A 207 -10.30 -8.20 -4.99
CA CYS A 207 -10.06 -7.48 -6.23
C CYS A 207 -11.27 -6.61 -6.60
N PHE A 208 -11.10 -5.58 -7.43
CA PHE A 208 -12.22 -4.81 -7.97
C PHE A 208 -13.12 -5.67 -8.85
N VAL A 209 -12.51 -6.40 -9.79
CA VAL A 209 -13.21 -7.26 -10.75
C VAL A 209 -13.31 -8.68 -10.19
N LYS A 210 -14.48 -9.29 -10.36
CA LYS A 210 -14.73 -10.70 -10.05
C LYS A 210 -13.81 -11.62 -10.86
N ASP A 211 -13.54 -12.81 -10.33
CA ASP A 211 -12.86 -13.92 -11.01
C ASP A 211 -11.39 -13.64 -11.39
N LYS A 212 -10.81 -12.58 -10.82
CA LYS A 212 -9.38 -12.27 -10.91
C LYS A 212 -8.57 -13.12 -9.94
N SER A 213 -7.64 -13.91 -10.49
CA SER A 213 -6.76 -14.76 -9.69
C SER A 213 -5.47 -14.04 -9.34
N ALA A 214 -5.17 -13.97 -8.05
CA ALA A 214 -3.90 -13.45 -7.54
C ALA A 214 -3.65 -13.96 -6.12
N LYS A 215 -2.37 -14.07 -5.77
CA LYS A 215 -1.94 -14.30 -4.39
C LYS A 215 -1.67 -12.98 -3.71
N TYR A 216 -1.87 -12.93 -2.40
CA TYR A 216 -1.69 -11.73 -1.61
C TYR A 216 -1.10 -11.98 -0.23
N LEU A 217 -0.55 -10.91 0.32
CA LEU A 217 -0.14 -10.75 1.71
C LEU A 217 -0.97 -9.61 2.31
N LEU A 218 -1.83 -9.95 3.26
CA LEU A 218 -2.58 -9.00 4.07
C LEU A 218 -1.83 -8.77 5.38
N ARG A 219 -1.60 -7.50 5.74
CA ARG A 219 -0.98 -7.08 6.99
C ARG A 219 -1.91 -6.10 7.68
N ILE A 220 -2.13 -6.32 8.97
CA ILE A 220 -2.98 -5.49 9.82
C ILE A 220 -2.12 -5.09 11.01
N TYR A 221 -1.78 -3.82 11.09
CA TYR A 221 -1.06 -3.23 12.22
C TYR A 221 -2.09 -2.54 13.10
N ILE A 222 -2.21 -3.02 14.33
CA ILE A 222 -3.15 -2.54 15.33
C ILE A 222 -2.34 -1.79 16.37
N GLU A 223 -2.72 -0.54 16.65
CA GLU A 223 -2.15 0.22 17.76
C GLU A 223 -2.29 -0.59 19.06
N GLY A 224 -1.15 -0.86 19.68
CA GLY A 224 -1.02 -1.62 20.90
C GLY A 224 -1.34 -0.78 22.13
N ILE A 225 -1.47 -1.47 23.25
CA ILE A 225 -1.62 -0.85 24.57
C ILE A 225 -0.26 -0.28 24.96
N GLU A 226 -0.24 0.92 25.55
CA GLU A 226 0.96 1.50 26.15
C GLU A 226 1.64 0.47 27.06
N LYS A 227 2.92 0.19 26.80
CA LYS A 227 3.68 -0.70 27.67
C LYS A 227 3.94 0.05 28.97
N VAL A 228 3.09 -0.16 29.98
CA VAL A 228 3.45 0.21 31.36
C VAL A 228 4.75 -0.51 31.68
N SER A 229 5.81 0.24 31.94
CA SER A 229 7.15 -0.26 32.24
C SER A 229 7.13 -1.10 33.51
N ASN A 230 6.86 -2.40 33.36
CA ASN A 230 7.21 -3.41 34.33
C ASN A 230 7.66 -4.66 33.58
N GLN A 231 8.89 -5.08 33.90
CA GLN A 231 9.51 -6.30 33.41
C GLN A 231 8.55 -7.49 33.62
N ASN A 232 8.15 -8.14 32.54
CA ASN A 232 8.27 -9.58 32.36
C ASN A 232 7.72 -10.01 31.00
N ASN A 233 8.62 -10.65 30.23
CA ASN A 233 8.33 -11.29 28.96
C ASN A 233 7.24 -12.35 29.12
N ASN A 234 6.21 -12.31 28.28
CA ASN A 234 5.56 -13.52 27.76
C ASN A 234 4.81 -13.20 26.46
N SER A 235 5.35 -13.70 25.36
CA SER A 235 4.76 -13.64 24.02
C SER A 235 3.50 -14.52 23.98
N ASN A 236 2.33 -13.89 23.84
CA ASN A 236 1.07 -14.61 23.64
C ASN A 236 0.87 -14.89 22.14
N ASN A 237 1.07 -16.15 21.74
CA ASN A 237 0.69 -16.67 20.43
C ASN A 237 -0.84 -16.69 20.32
N ILE A 238 -1.40 -15.89 19.40
CA ILE A 238 -2.81 -15.97 19.01
C ILE A 238 -2.98 -17.10 17.99
N LYS A 239 -3.90 -18.03 18.27
CA LYS A 239 -4.26 -19.14 17.37
C LYS A 239 -4.99 -18.63 16.13
N LEU A 240 -4.43 -18.91 14.96
CA LEU A 240 -5.10 -18.84 13.66
C LEU A 240 -5.85 -20.15 13.41
N THR A 241 -7.09 -20.07 12.92
CA THR A 241 -7.77 -21.19 12.25
C THR A 241 -7.59 -21.02 10.74
N ASP A 242 -6.70 -21.82 10.15
CA ASP A 242 -6.56 -21.96 8.70
C ASP A 242 -7.52 -23.07 8.21
N PRO A 243 -8.53 -22.77 7.37
CA PRO A 243 -9.46 -23.77 6.90
C PRO A 243 -8.95 -24.60 5.72
N ASN A 244 -7.68 -24.49 5.27
CA ASN A 244 -7.24 -25.26 4.10
C ASN A 244 -5.74 -25.61 4.05
N PRO A 245 -5.29 -26.73 4.67
CA PRO A 245 -3.93 -27.23 4.49
C PRO A 245 -3.78 -27.89 3.12
N ASN A 246 -3.12 -27.22 2.18
CA ASN A 246 -2.68 -27.88 0.94
C ASN A 246 -1.58 -28.92 1.26
N PRO A 247 -1.60 -30.12 0.63
CA PRO A 247 -0.60 -31.16 0.86
C PRO A 247 0.78 -30.79 0.29
N PRO A 248 1.87 -31.34 0.85
CA PRO A 248 3.23 -30.99 0.44
C PRO A 248 3.53 -31.44 -1.00
N VAL A 249 4.07 -30.53 -1.81
CA VAL A 249 4.54 -30.79 -3.18
C VAL A 249 5.93 -31.44 -3.14
N ASN A 250 6.06 -32.58 -3.82
CA ASN A 250 7.29 -33.39 -3.90
C ASN A 250 8.33 -32.74 -4.84
N PRO A 251 9.58 -32.45 -4.43
CA PRO A 251 10.52 -31.63 -5.21
C PRO A 251 11.15 -32.27 -6.45
N ASN A 252 10.89 -33.53 -6.77
CA ASN A 252 11.61 -34.22 -7.85
C ASN A 252 10.77 -34.34 -9.13
N LYS A 253 10.74 -33.27 -9.94
CA LYS A 253 10.57 -33.32 -11.41
C LYS A 253 10.60 -31.90 -12.00
N LEU A 254 11.76 -31.46 -12.49
CA LEU A 254 12.00 -31.22 -13.92
C LEU A 254 13.46 -30.77 -14.14
N SER A 255 14.19 -31.63 -14.84
CA SER A 255 15.50 -31.38 -15.43
C SER A 255 15.35 -30.95 -16.89
N ASN A 256 16.33 -30.16 -17.34
CA ASN A 256 16.89 -30.02 -18.69
C ASN A 256 16.51 -28.80 -19.57
N THR A 257 17.54 -27.95 -19.75
CA THR A 257 18.13 -27.35 -20.97
C THR A 257 17.23 -26.44 -21.83
N SER A 258 17.65 -25.26 -22.30
CA SER A 258 18.88 -24.97 -23.06
C SER A 258 19.26 -23.48 -23.03
N LYS A 259 20.54 -23.21 -23.33
CA LYS A 259 21.16 -21.89 -23.53
C LYS A 259 20.64 -21.21 -24.81
N LEU A 260 20.46 -19.89 -24.79
CA LEU A 260 20.63 -19.05 -25.98
C LEU A 260 21.16 -17.66 -25.57
N ASP A 261 22.37 -17.35 -26.04
CA ASP A 261 22.97 -16.02 -26.02
C ASP A 261 22.27 -15.09 -27.04
N THR A 262 22.09 -13.81 -26.69
CA THR A 262 22.32 -12.63 -27.56
C THR A 262 21.99 -11.34 -26.81
N LYS A 263 22.95 -10.40 -26.76
CA LYS A 263 22.76 -9.01 -26.30
C LYS A 263 21.93 -8.21 -27.32
N PRO A 264 21.04 -7.30 -26.91
CA PRO A 264 20.55 -6.22 -27.77
C PRO A 264 21.31 -4.91 -27.52
N SER A 265 21.64 -4.23 -28.62
CA SER A 265 22.19 -2.87 -28.70
C SER A 265 21.07 -1.81 -28.56
N PRO A 266 21.33 -0.57 -28.10
CA PRO A 266 20.31 0.42 -27.81
C PRO A 266 19.88 1.21 -29.06
N HIS A 267 18.57 1.30 -29.31
CA HIS A 267 17.98 2.28 -30.22
C HIS A 267 17.08 3.28 -29.45
N PRO A 268 16.94 4.53 -29.93
CA PRO A 268 16.36 5.64 -29.16
C PRO A 268 14.83 5.58 -29.12
N ILE A 269 14.24 5.90 -27.98
CA ILE A 269 12.79 5.98 -27.77
C ILE A 269 12.32 7.43 -28.05
N PRO A 270 11.29 7.66 -28.89
CA PRO A 270 10.73 8.99 -29.12
C PRO A 270 9.97 9.52 -27.89
N GLN A 271 10.08 10.83 -27.61
CA GLN A 271 9.37 11.52 -26.53
C GLN A 271 7.98 11.98 -27.00
N PRO A 272 6.87 11.66 -26.32
CA PRO A 272 5.54 12.18 -26.64
C PRO A 272 5.36 13.63 -26.17
N SER A 273 4.59 14.40 -26.94
CA SER A 273 4.45 15.86 -26.87
C SER A 273 3.44 16.38 -25.84
N ASN A 274 2.79 15.53 -25.05
CA ASN A 274 1.81 15.97 -24.05
C ASN A 274 1.84 15.10 -22.79
N ARG A 275 1.91 15.74 -21.60
CA ARG A 275 2.23 15.06 -20.33
C ARG A 275 1.02 14.39 -19.66
N ASP A 276 -0.19 14.91 -19.86
CA ASP A 276 -1.41 14.32 -19.30
C ASP A 276 -1.74 12.96 -19.96
N GLU A 277 -1.44 12.81 -21.25
CA GLU A 277 -1.58 11.54 -21.97
C GLU A 277 -0.61 10.46 -21.48
N VAL A 278 0.53 10.80 -20.89
CA VAL A 278 1.50 9.80 -20.42
C VAL A 278 1.05 9.20 -19.10
N TYR A 279 0.56 10.02 -18.16
CA TYR A 279 0.09 9.50 -16.87
C TYR A 279 -1.22 8.73 -17.07
N ASP A 280 -2.16 9.26 -17.86
CA ASP A 280 -3.41 8.56 -18.16
C ASP A 280 -3.19 7.32 -19.03
N SER A 281 -2.25 7.35 -19.99
CA SER A 281 -1.96 6.13 -20.75
C SER A 281 -1.21 5.10 -19.90
N TRP A 282 -0.40 5.45 -18.91
CA TRP A 282 0.21 4.43 -18.04
C TRP A 282 -0.80 3.84 -17.04
N TYR A 283 -1.69 4.67 -16.50
CA TYR A 283 -2.70 4.24 -15.52
C TYR A 283 -3.93 3.58 -16.13
N TYR A 284 -4.35 3.99 -17.33
CA TYR A 284 -5.59 3.54 -17.98
C TYR A 284 -5.37 2.81 -19.31
N ASN A 285 -4.14 2.63 -19.81
CA ASN A 285 -3.93 1.83 -21.03
C ASN A 285 -4.45 0.40 -20.85
N GLY A 286 -5.38 0.01 -21.71
CA GLY A 286 -6.00 -1.31 -21.71
C GLY A 286 -7.26 -1.42 -20.86
N MET A 287 -7.69 -0.36 -20.18
CA MET A 287 -9.06 -0.27 -19.65
C MET A 287 -10.03 0.09 -20.76
N ASN A 288 -11.22 -0.51 -20.76
CA ASN A 288 -12.27 -0.03 -21.64
C ASN A 288 -12.75 1.35 -21.13
N GLN A 289 -13.24 2.18 -22.05
CA GLN A 289 -13.68 3.54 -21.76
C GLN A 289 -14.70 3.64 -20.62
N LYS A 290 -15.57 2.62 -20.45
CA LYS A 290 -16.59 2.58 -19.38
C LYS A 290 -15.98 2.37 -18.00
N ASP A 291 -14.88 1.63 -17.89
CA ASP A 291 -14.18 1.39 -16.62
C ASP A 291 -13.35 2.61 -16.20
N ILE A 292 -12.77 3.32 -17.17
CA ILE A 292 -12.08 4.60 -16.96
C ILE A 292 -13.04 5.66 -16.42
N GLU A 293 -14.20 5.82 -17.06
CA GLU A 293 -15.23 6.79 -16.66
C GLU A 293 -15.78 6.52 -15.25
N LYS A 294 -15.94 5.25 -14.87
CA LYS A 294 -16.37 4.87 -13.51
C LYS A 294 -15.33 5.19 -12.43
N LEU A 295 -14.03 5.06 -12.74
CA LEU A 295 -12.94 5.39 -11.83
C LEU A 295 -12.77 6.90 -11.67
N GLN A 296 -12.89 7.66 -12.76
CA GLN A 296 -12.75 9.13 -12.75
C GLN A 296 -13.91 9.84 -12.02
N ILE A 297 -15.14 9.33 -12.10
CA ILE A 297 -16.29 9.87 -11.34
C ILE A 297 -16.09 9.70 -9.82
N LYS A 298 -15.41 8.62 -9.38
CA LYS A 298 -15.20 8.30 -7.96
C LYS A 298 -13.96 9.01 -7.37
N ALA A 299 -12.91 9.23 -8.18
CA ALA A 299 -11.71 9.95 -7.78
C ALA A 299 -11.96 11.44 -7.48
N LYS A 300 -12.86 12.11 -8.23
CA LYS A 300 -13.25 13.52 -7.98
C LYS A 300 -13.99 13.74 -6.65
N GLN A 301 -14.45 12.68 -5.98
CA GLN A 301 -15.22 12.75 -4.73
C GLN A 301 -14.38 12.43 -3.47
N THR A 302 -13.11 12.07 -3.61
CA THR A 302 -12.24 11.69 -2.47
C THR A 302 -10.88 12.38 -2.53
N THR A 303 -10.89 13.70 -2.60
CA THR A 303 -9.74 14.50 -2.15
C THR A 303 -9.84 14.61 -0.63
N THR A 304 -9.36 13.60 0.09
CA THR A 304 -9.22 13.67 1.55
C THR A 304 -7.75 13.83 1.89
N SER A 305 -7.48 15.03 2.39
CA SER A 305 -6.30 15.58 3.03
C SER A 305 -5.36 14.55 3.66
N ILE A 306 -4.08 14.60 3.26
CA ILE A 306 -2.98 14.17 4.11
C ILE A 306 -2.40 15.43 4.73
N CYS A 307 -2.60 15.56 6.03
CA CYS A 307 -2.02 16.60 6.86
C CYS A 307 -0.50 16.36 6.90
N LEU A 308 0.27 17.28 6.31
CA LEU A 308 1.68 17.45 6.58
C LEU A 308 1.79 18.06 7.98
N ILE A 309 2.43 17.37 8.91
CA ILE A 309 3.04 18.02 10.07
C ILE A 309 4.55 17.93 9.83
N MET A 310 5.15 19.12 9.72
CA MET A 310 6.57 19.40 9.55
C MET A 310 7.39 19.04 10.79
#